data_AF-A0A952ZXY2-F1
#
_entry.id   AF-A0A952ZXY2-F1
#
_cell.length_a   1.000
_cell.length_b   1.000
_cell.length_c   1.000
_cell.angle_alpha   90.00
_cell.angle_beta   90.00
_cell.angle_gamma   90.00
#
_symmetry.space_group_name_H-M   'P 1'
#
loop_
_entity.id
_entity.type
_entity.pdbx_description
1 polymer ?
#
loop_
_entity_poly.entity_id
_entity_poly.type
_entity_poly.pdbx_seq_one_letter_code
_entity_poly.pdbx_strand_id
1 'polypeptide(L)'
;MKLSFPKMASRTVWLAALWLLPLASAEAAKPAADADAVLDRWVEASGGAKRLKAIQQSDYHLRLAFGPSVVLDATGTALASGPHRLVMQTPAGEVTSADDGRIAWVHHASLGGRVLEPDRAERDRRTTGPAEALRVKRDYPQRLRLPDEQLDGKTVRVVELTDACGWKERWYFNGSTGLRVRREQLDEEKGGTVDYADFRKVNGIVEPFRAQMRMRNGSGSSLEVLAATHATKVTAERWVPPEGLEADSRRIDEAVRKFQTAMGSKEAFAKIKTRVTRARVEVPASGISAAMSISIREPDRILIEQDVPGMGRMLQGFDGKTGWAWGEMQGYRELHGAELVQLAATAKLAPRIGGDEAPLRRIVNESTDADGHAVLAVDFSTVAGSTGICHFDLETGLLVKVETLLQTGPGSTFKAVMELSDYREVDGVKVAFVQAVSNPAMRVVTRLLEVEHNRELADELFLPRKNGEIPVPADTAKPADKGAASEPVPRA
;
A
#
# COMPACT_ATOMS: atom_id res chain seq x y z
N MET A 1 -58.85 19.01 -23.69
CA MET A 1 -58.26 20.25 -23.12
C MET A 1 -56.76 20.22 -23.42
N LYS A 2 -56.33 20.67 -24.61
CA LYS A 2 -55.91 22.05 -24.94
C LYS A 2 -54.81 22.59 -24.00
N LEU A 3 -53.57 22.45 -24.48
CA LEU A 3 -52.41 23.28 -24.14
C LEU A 3 -52.78 24.76 -24.12
N SER A 4 -52.16 25.55 -23.22
CA SER A 4 -51.52 26.82 -23.57
C SER A 4 -50.95 27.47 -22.30
N PHE A 5 -49.63 27.56 -22.22
CA PHE A 5 -48.98 28.75 -21.67
C PHE A 5 -48.97 29.83 -22.76
N PRO A 6 -49.28 31.09 -22.42
CA PRO A 6 -48.76 32.26 -23.12
C PRO A 6 -47.88 33.05 -22.15
N LYS A 7 -46.61 33.34 -22.43
CA LYS A 7 -45.99 34.09 -23.53
C LYS A 7 -45.50 35.44 -23.00
N MET A 8 -44.21 35.69 -23.29
CA MET A 8 -43.64 36.99 -23.65
C MET A 8 -43.47 38.01 -22.52
N ALA A 9 -42.45 38.85 -22.48
CA ALA A 9 -41.31 39.11 -23.36
C ALA A 9 -40.37 40.02 -22.54
N SER A 10 -39.06 39.75 -22.52
CA SER A 10 -38.06 40.47 -23.31
C SER A 10 -37.88 41.92 -22.86
N ARG A 11 -36.72 42.33 -22.34
CA ARG A 11 -35.55 42.89 -23.08
C ARG A 11 -34.89 43.83 -22.04
N THR A 12 -33.59 44.07 -21.89
CA THR A 12 -32.39 43.85 -22.70
C THR A 12 -31.21 44.45 -21.91
N VAL A 13 -30.15 43.66 -21.61
CA VAL A 13 -28.75 43.74 -22.15
C VAL A 13 -27.84 44.73 -21.33
N TRP A 14 -26.61 44.42 -20.88
CA TRP A 14 -25.39 44.05 -21.63
C TRP A 14 -24.29 43.30 -20.82
N LEU A 15 -23.57 42.43 -21.57
CA LEU A 15 -22.14 42.03 -21.50
C LEU A 15 -21.54 41.36 -20.24
N ALA A 16 -21.30 40.05 -20.36
CA ALA A 16 -20.05 39.44 -19.89
C ALA A 16 -19.67 38.28 -20.84
N ALA A 17 -18.40 38.29 -21.26
CA ALA A 17 -17.84 37.46 -22.31
C ALA A 17 -17.97 35.94 -22.03
N LEU A 18 -18.53 35.22 -23.00
CA LEU A 18 -18.36 33.77 -23.11
C LEU A 18 -16.87 33.49 -23.39
N TRP A 19 -16.17 32.93 -22.41
CA TRP A 19 -15.02 32.10 -22.71
C TRP A 19 -15.54 30.78 -23.29
N LEU A 20 -15.52 30.66 -24.62
CA LEU A 20 -15.40 29.37 -25.30
C LEU A 20 -14.04 28.79 -24.91
N LEU A 21 -13.96 28.17 -23.74
CA LEU A 21 -13.00 27.09 -23.57
C LEU A 21 -13.40 26.02 -24.60
N PRO A 22 -12.49 25.53 -25.45
CA PRO A 22 -12.77 24.28 -26.12
C PRO A 22 -13.07 23.30 -24.99
N LEU A 23 -14.28 22.72 -24.96
CA LEU A 23 -14.40 21.38 -24.44
C LEU A 23 -13.35 20.61 -25.24
N ALA A 24 -12.19 20.33 -24.64
CA ALA A 24 -11.35 19.28 -25.11
C ALA A 24 -12.28 18.07 -25.16
N SER A 25 -12.73 17.70 -26.36
CA SER A 25 -13.42 16.45 -26.56
C SER A 25 -12.50 15.41 -25.93
N ALA A 26 -12.93 14.84 -24.81
CA ALA A 26 -12.34 13.62 -24.32
C ALA A 26 -12.49 12.64 -25.49
N GLU A 27 -11.41 12.41 -26.23
CA GLU A 27 -11.43 11.57 -27.40
C GLU A 27 -11.93 10.19 -26.93
N ALA A 28 -13.00 9.71 -27.53
CA ALA A 28 -13.66 8.51 -27.06
C ALA A 28 -12.70 7.33 -27.17
N ALA A 29 -12.76 6.44 -26.18
CA ALA A 29 -11.97 5.24 -26.18
C ALA A 29 -12.31 4.36 -27.40
N LYS A 30 -11.27 3.82 -28.06
CA LYS A 30 -11.35 3.13 -29.35
C LYS A 30 -11.33 1.60 -29.18
N PRO A 31 -11.84 0.83 -30.16
CA PRO A 31 -12.02 -0.62 -30.06
C PRO A 31 -10.74 -1.42 -29.78
N ALA A 32 -10.89 -2.69 -29.39
CA ALA A 32 -9.78 -3.60 -29.08
C ALA A 32 -8.75 -3.77 -30.21
N ALA A 33 -9.16 -3.66 -31.47
CA ALA A 33 -8.24 -3.75 -32.61
C ALA A 33 -7.15 -2.66 -32.59
N ASP A 34 -7.48 -1.45 -32.13
CA ASP A 34 -6.53 -0.35 -32.01
C ASP A 34 -5.56 -0.59 -30.85
N ALA A 35 -6.05 -1.15 -29.74
CA ALA A 35 -5.20 -1.57 -28.63
C ALA A 35 -4.24 -2.68 -29.07
N ASP A 36 -4.74 -3.65 -29.84
CA ASP A 36 -3.93 -4.75 -30.37
C ASP A 36 -2.80 -4.28 -31.26
N ALA A 37 -3.01 -3.24 -32.09
CA ALA A 37 -1.95 -2.64 -32.90
C ALA A 37 -0.83 -2.00 -32.06
N VAL A 38 -1.17 -1.38 -30.91
CA VAL A 38 -0.16 -0.85 -29.97
C VAL A 38 0.65 -1.99 -29.36
N LEU A 39 -0.02 -3.08 -28.95
CA LEU A 39 0.63 -4.25 -28.37
C LEU A 39 1.51 -5.00 -29.37
N ASP A 40 1.08 -5.13 -30.63
CA ASP A 40 1.90 -5.73 -31.69
C ASP A 40 3.15 -4.89 -31.98
N ARG A 41 3.02 -3.56 -31.98
CA ARG A 41 4.18 -2.68 -32.09
C ARG A 41 5.15 -2.85 -30.92
N TRP A 42 4.65 -3.12 -29.72
CA TRP A 42 5.50 -3.41 -28.56
C TRP A 42 6.25 -4.74 -28.72
N VAL A 43 5.60 -5.78 -29.26
CA VAL A 43 6.26 -7.06 -29.58
C VAL A 43 7.42 -6.84 -30.55
N GLU A 44 7.20 -6.08 -31.63
CA GLU A 44 8.25 -5.75 -32.60
C GLU A 44 9.38 -4.91 -31.98
N ALA A 45 9.03 -3.87 -31.21
CA ALA A 45 10.01 -3.02 -30.52
C ALA A 45 10.86 -3.80 -29.49
N SER A 46 10.31 -4.86 -28.91
CA SER A 46 10.99 -5.70 -27.91
C SER A 46 11.89 -6.79 -28.51
N GLY A 47 12.01 -6.84 -29.85
CA GLY A 47 12.85 -7.82 -30.56
C GLY A 47 12.09 -8.78 -31.48
N GLY A 48 10.76 -8.64 -31.56
CA GLY A 48 9.88 -9.40 -32.45
C GLY A 48 9.49 -10.78 -31.92
N ALA A 49 8.34 -11.27 -32.37
CA ALA A 49 7.70 -12.46 -31.81
C ALA A 49 8.57 -13.72 -31.86
N LYS A 50 9.33 -13.90 -32.95
CA LYS A 50 10.21 -15.06 -33.14
C LYS A 50 11.32 -15.14 -32.08
N ARG A 51 11.94 -14.01 -31.74
CA ARG A 51 13.04 -13.98 -30.75
C ARG A 51 12.50 -14.17 -29.35
N LEU A 52 11.43 -13.45 -29.01
CA LEU A 52 10.77 -13.56 -27.71
C LEU A 52 10.30 -15.00 -27.43
N LYS A 53 9.75 -15.68 -28.44
CA LYS A 53 9.31 -17.09 -28.32
C LYS A 53 10.47 -18.07 -28.17
N ALA A 54 11.67 -17.71 -28.64
CA ALA A 54 12.85 -18.56 -28.54
C ALA A 54 13.49 -18.52 -27.14
N ILE A 55 13.16 -17.54 -26.30
CA ILE A 55 13.65 -17.45 -24.93
C ILE A 55 13.03 -18.60 -24.12
N GLN A 56 13.88 -19.43 -23.53
CA GLN A 56 13.47 -20.47 -22.59
C GLN A 56 13.81 -20.11 -21.15
N GLN A 57 14.93 -19.43 -20.94
CA GLN A 57 15.37 -18.93 -19.63
C GLN A 57 15.99 -17.55 -19.77
N SER A 58 15.83 -16.75 -18.72
CA SER A 58 16.55 -15.50 -18.53
C SER A 58 17.27 -15.52 -17.19
N ASP A 59 18.55 -15.18 -17.20
CA ASP A 59 19.36 -15.01 -15.99
C ASP A 59 19.67 -13.54 -15.78
N TYR A 60 19.57 -13.08 -14.54
CA TYR A 60 19.72 -11.69 -14.17
C TYR A 60 20.68 -11.54 -12.99
N HIS A 61 21.46 -10.47 -13.01
CA HIS A 61 22.05 -9.87 -11.82
C HIS A 61 21.30 -8.56 -11.56
N LEU A 62 20.72 -8.45 -10.37
CA LEU A 62 19.76 -7.42 -9.99
C LEU A 62 20.25 -6.66 -8.77
N ARG A 63 19.89 -5.38 -8.70
CA ARG A 63 19.90 -4.59 -7.48
C ARG A 63 18.48 -4.19 -7.15
N LEU A 64 18.00 -4.62 -5.99
CA LEU A 64 16.67 -4.34 -5.48
C LEU A 64 16.77 -3.32 -4.36
N ALA A 65 15.90 -2.30 -4.36
CA ALA A 65 15.77 -1.37 -3.25
C ALA A 65 14.32 -1.34 -2.76
N PHE A 66 14.14 -1.35 -1.43
CA PHE A 66 12.85 -1.28 -0.75
C PHE A 66 12.89 -0.10 0.22
N GLY A 67 12.18 0.98 -0.10
CA GLY A 67 12.29 2.23 0.64
C GLY A 67 13.72 2.83 0.64
N PRO A 68 14.03 3.76 1.54
CA PRO A 68 15.30 4.50 1.54
C PRO A 68 16.48 3.72 2.13
N SER A 69 16.24 2.59 2.82
CA SER A 69 17.24 1.98 3.70
C SER A 69 17.59 0.53 3.37
N VAL A 70 16.80 -0.16 2.54
CA VAL A 70 17.06 -1.55 2.19
C VAL A 70 17.46 -1.63 0.72
N VAL A 71 18.72 -1.98 0.47
CA VAL A 71 19.24 -2.28 -0.86
C VAL A 71 19.92 -3.64 -0.81
N LEU A 72 19.60 -4.53 -1.75
CA LEU A 72 20.21 -5.85 -1.84
C LEU A 72 20.55 -6.20 -3.29
N ASP A 73 21.71 -6.83 -3.47
CA ASP A 73 22.12 -7.42 -4.74
C ASP A 73 21.61 -8.87 -4.79
N ALA A 74 21.03 -9.27 -5.92
CA ALA A 74 20.43 -10.58 -6.10
C ALA A 74 20.76 -11.15 -7.48
N THR A 75 20.84 -12.47 -7.60
CA THR A 75 20.84 -13.13 -8.91
C THR A 75 19.52 -13.86 -9.12
N GLY A 76 18.99 -13.84 -10.34
CA GLY A 76 17.69 -14.40 -10.65
C GLY A 76 17.72 -15.27 -11.89
N THR A 77 17.04 -16.40 -11.87
CA THR A 77 16.80 -17.25 -13.03
C THR A 77 15.30 -17.41 -13.22
N ALA A 78 14.78 -16.99 -14.37
CA ALA A 78 13.37 -17.05 -14.72
C ALA A 78 13.16 -17.91 -15.98
N LEU A 79 12.23 -18.86 -15.94
CA LEU A 79 11.80 -19.58 -17.14
C LEU A 79 10.78 -18.73 -17.91
N ALA A 80 11.03 -18.55 -19.21
CA ALA A 80 10.20 -17.74 -20.09
C ALA A 80 9.11 -18.55 -20.81
N SER A 81 9.27 -19.87 -20.88
CA SER A 81 8.34 -20.80 -21.52
C SER A 81 8.16 -22.06 -20.68
N GLY A 82 6.92 -22.51 -20.48
CA GLY A 82 6.59 -23.66 -19.64
C GLY A 82 5.84 -23.24 -18.36
N PRO A 83 5.76 -24.11 -17.33
CA PRO A 83 5.25 -23.72 -16.01
C PRO A 83 6.08 -22.57 -15.45
N HIS A 84 5.43 -21.64 -14.74
CA HIS A 84 6.09 -20.46 -14.18
C HIS A 84 7.19 -20.93 -13.21
N ARG A 85 8.37 -20.32 -13.34
CA ARG A 85 9.51 -20.57 -12.46
C ARG A 85 10.38 -19.33 -12.40
N LEU A 86 10.66 -18.91 -11.18
CA LEU A 86 11.59 -17.86 -10.81
C LEU A 86 12.36 -18.33 -9.58
N VAL A 87 13.67 -18.33 -9.66
CA VAL A 87 14.58 -18.54 -8.52
C VAL A 87 15.39 -17.27 -8.37
N MET A 88 15.49 -16.75 -7.16
CA MET A 88 16.24 -15.54 -6.86
C MET A 88 17.11 -15.77 -5.64
N GLN A 89 18.43 -15.68 -5.80
CA GLN A 89 19.38 -15.68 -4.70
C GLN A 89 19.51 -14.26 -4.17
N THR A 90 19.21 -14.06 -2.89
CA THR A 90 19.44 -12.80 -2.18
C THR A 90 20.45 -13.01 -1.06
N PRO A 91 20.99 -11.95 -0.43
CA PRO A 91 21.86 -12.10 0.73
C PRO A 91 21.15 -12.75 1.93
N ALA A 92 19.80 -12.67 1.98
CA ALA A 92 18.98 -13.29 3.02
C ALA A 92 18.68 -14.78 2.74
N GLY A 93 18.91 -15.25 1.51
CA GLY A 93 18.64 -16.61 1.07
C GLY A 93 17.95 -16.71 -0.29
N GLU A 94 17.68 -17.94 -0.71
CA GLU A 94 16.99 -18.25 -1.95
C GLU A 94 15.48 -18.02 -1.81
N VAL A 95 14.90 -17.26 -2.74
CA VAL A 95 13.46 -17.13 -2.96
C VAL A 95 13.09 -17.91 -4.23
N THR A 96 12.05 -18.72 -4.14
CA THR A 96 11.52 -19.49 -5.25
C THR A 96 10.07 -19.10 -5.47
N SER A 97 9.66 -18.95 -6.72
CA SER A 97 8.27 -18.87 -7.13
C SER A 97 8.09 -19.79 -8.31
N ALA A 98 7.22 -20.80 -8.18
CA ALA A 98 7.06 -21.81 -9.21
C ALA A 98 5.66 -22.43 -9.19
N ASP A 99 5.33 -23.22 -10.22
CA ASP A 99 4.18 -24.11 -10.23
C ASP A 99 4.53 -25.53 -10.71
N ASP A 100 3.87 -26.54 -10.15
CA ASP A 100 4.03 -27.97 -10.50
C ASP A 100 2.90 -28.47 -11.40
N GLY A 101 2.09 -27.55 -11.93
CA GLY A 101 0.85 -27.82 -12.67
C GLY A 101 -0.38 -28.11 -11.80
N ARG A 102 -0.22 -28.33 -10.49
CA ARG A 102 -1.31 -28.54 -9.53
C ARG A 102 -1.46 -27.34 -8.59
N ILE A 103 -0.35 -26.84 -8.05
CA ILE A 103 -0.29 -25.65 -7.22
C ILE A 103 0.80 -24.71 -7.71
N ALA A 104 0.63 -23.42 -7.42
CA ALA A 104 1.70 -22.43 -7.50
C ALA A 104 2.12 -22.03 -6.09
N TRP A 105 3.38 -21.71 -5.89
CA TRP A 105 3.89 -21.30 -4.59
C TRP A 105 4.94 -20.20 -4.68
N VAL A 106 5.17 -19.56 -3.53
CA VAL A 106 6.38 -18.79 -3.25
C VAL A 106 7.01 -19.33 -1.97
N HIS A 107 8.33 -19.45 -1.93
CA HIS A 107 9.03 -19.97 -0.75
C HIS A 107 10.43 -19.38 -0.61
N HIS A 108 10.83 -19.12 0.63
CA HIS A 108 12.17 -18.75 1.04
C HIS A 108 12.68 -19.72 2.09
N ALA A 109 13.92 -20.21 1.93
CA ALA A 109 14.46 -21.30 2.73
C ALA A 109 14.37 -21.10 4.26
N SER A 110 14.55 -19.86 4.75
CA SER A 110 14.50 -19.55 6.19
C SER A 110 13.26 -18.78 6.64
N LEU A 111 12.49 -18.21 5.70
CA LEU A 111 11.33 -17.36 6.01
C LEU A 111 10.00 -18.07 5.69
N GLY A 112 10.09 -19.30 5.19
CA GLY A 112 8.96 -20.11 4.75
C GLY A 112 8.32 -19.59 3.47
N GLY A 113 7.06 -19.94 3.26
CA GLY A 113 6.38 -19.70 2.00
C GLY A 113 4.88 -19.91 2.09
N ARG A 114 4.24 -19.87 0.93
CA ARG A 114 2.82 -20.18 0.81
C ARG A 114 2.47 -20.77 -0.54
N VAL A 115 1.38 -21.52 -0.54
CA VAL A 115 0.63 -21.79 -1.77
C VAL A 115 -0.05 -20.48 -2.20
N LEU A 116 0.00 -20.20 -3.49
CA LEU A 116 -0.63 -19.01 -4.08
C LEU A 116 -2.06 -19.35 -4.50
N GLU A 117 -2.98 -18.44 -4.21
CA GLU A 117 -4.33 -18.47 -4.76
C GLU A 117 -4.28 -18.39 -6.30
N PRO A 118 -5.25 -18.99 -7.03
CA PRO A 118 -5.20 -19.08 -8.49
C PRO A 118 -5.05 -17.73 -9.22
N ASP A 119 -5.76 -16.70 -8.76
CA ASP A 119 -5.70 -15.36 -9.34
C ASP A 119 -4.32 -14.71 -9.11
N ARG A 120 -3.74 -14.92 -7.92
CA ARG A 120 -2.40 -14.46 -7.57
C ARG A 120 -1.33 -15.21 -8.37
N ALA A 121 -1.44 -16.53 -8.44
CA ALA A 121 -0.56 -17.37 -9.24
C ALA A 121 -0.54 -16.87 -10.69
N GLU A 122 -1.71 -16.67 -11.30
CA GLU A 122 -1.82 -16.19 -12.67
C GLU A 122 -1.20 -14.80 -12.84
N ARG A 123 -1.35 -13.90 -11.87
CA ARG A 123 -0.68 -12.58 -11.86
C ARG A 123 0.85 -12.70 -11.83
N ASP A 124 1.38 -13.57 -10.98
CA ASP A 124 2.83 -13.80 -10.90
C ASP A 124 3.36 -14.42 -12.21
N ARG A 125 2.59 -15.31 -12.87
CA ARG A 125 2.94 -15.84 -14.21
C ARG A 125 3.01 -14.75 -15.28
N ARG A 126 2.06 -13.81 -15.25
CA ARG A 126 1.96 -12.72 -16.25
C ARG A 126 3.17 -11.81 -16.22
N THR A 127 3.65 -11.48 -15.03
CA THR A 127 4.67 -10.43 -14.81
C THR A 127 6.11 -10.90 -14.93
N THR A 128 6.35 -12.12 -15.39
CA THR A 128 7.68 -12.73 -15.44
C THR A 128 8.31 -12.66 -16.83
N GLY A 129 9.36 -11.84 -16.93
CA GLY A 129 10.34 -11.81 -18.02
C GLY A 129 9.89 -11.17 -19.34
N PRO A 130 10.80 -11.08 -20.33
CA PRO A 130 10.57 -10.39 -21.60
C PRO A 130 9.45 -11.02 -22.45
N ALA A 131 9.09 -12.28 -22.21
CA ALA A 131 8.04 -12.97 -22.96
C ALA A 131 6.60 -12.53 -22.61
N GLU A 132 6.41 -11.62 -21.63
CA GLU A 132 5.13 -11.00 -21.30
C GLU A 132 4.43 -10.42 -22.54
N ALA A 133 5.19 -9.81 -23.46
CA ALA A 133 4.65 -9.20 -24.67
C ALA A 133 3.87 -10.17 -25.57
N LEU A 134 4.21 -11.47 -25.54
CA LEU A 134 3.52 -12.49 -26.33
C LEU A 134 2.21 -12.96 -25.72
N ARG A 135 2.02 -12.74 -24.42
CA ARG A 135 0.90 -13.29 -23.65
C ARG A 135 -0.17 -12.26 -23.32
N VAL A 136 0.16 -10.96 -23.37
CA VAL A 136 -0.72 -9.85 -23.00
C VAL A 136 -2.14 -9.94 -23.59
N LYS A 137 -2.31 -10.32 -24.86
CA LYS A 137 -3.64 -10.42 -25.49
C LYS A 137 -4.49 -11.58 -24.95
N ARG A 138 -3.85 -12.67 -24.53
CA ARG A 138 -4.49 -13.81 -23.86
C ARG A 138 -4.81 -13.46 -22.41
N ASP A 139 -3.84 -12.85 -21.73
CA ASP A 139 -3.88 -12.55 -20.30
C ASP A 139 -4.90 -11.43 -19.97
N TYR A 140 -5.13 -10.52 -20.92
CA TYR A 140 -6.09 -9.43 -20.84
C TYR A 140 -7.07 -9.51 -22.00
N PRO A 141 -8.15 -10.30 -21.92
CA PRO A 141 -9.09 -10.48 -23.03
C PRO A 141 -9.86 -9.21 -23.38
N GLN A 142 -10.03 -8.30 -22.42
CA GLN A 142 -10.66 -7.00 -22.63
C GLN A 142 -9.58 -5.92 -22.70
N ARG A 143 -9.55 -5.19 -23.81
CA ARG A 143 -8.53 -4.17 -24.09
C ARG A 143 -9.16 -2.98 -24.77
N LEU A 144 -8.78 -1.79 -24.33
CA LEU A 144 -9.36 -0.55 -24.78
C LEU A 144 -8.25 0.45 -25.09
N ARG A 145 -8.27 1.01 -26.29
CA ARG A 145 -7.32 2.05 -26.65
C ARG A 145 -7.85 3.39 -26.16
N LEU A 146 -7.14 4.01 -25.23
CA LEU A 146 -7.48 5.35 -24.71
C LEU A 146 -6.90 6.45 -25.62
N PRO A 147 -7.14 7.74 -25.34
CA PRO A 147 -6.41 8.83 -26.01
C PRO A 147 -4.89 8.75 -25.82
N ASP A 148 -4.14 9.48 -26.64
CA ASP A 148 -2.72 9.70 -26.36
C ASP A 148 -2.56 10.66 -25.18
N GLU A 149 -1.52 10.44 -24.38
CA GLU A 149 -1.18 11.30 -23.25
C GLU A 149 0.26 11.81 -23.37
N GLN A 150 0.61 12.79 -22.53
CA GLN A 150 1.98 13.26 -22.38
C GLN A 150 2.56 12.74 -21.07
N LEU A 151 3.71 12.08 -21.15
CA LEU A 151 4.46 11.58 -19.99
C LEU A 151 5.92 11.99 -20.15
N ASP A 152 6.44 12.77 -19.19
CA ASP A 152 7.81 13.30 -19.19
C ASP A 152 8.20 13.97 -20.53
N GLY A 153 7.27 14.77 -21.09
CA GLY A 153 7.45 15.47 -22.36
C GLY A 153 7.40 14.58 -23.61
N LYS A 154 7.01 13.31 -23.47
CA LYS A 154 6.89 12.35 -24.59
C LYS A 154 5.44 11.93 -24.77
N THR A 155 5.01 11.86 -26.02
CA THR A 155 3.70 11.31 -26.36
C THR A 155 3.69 9.81 -26.09
N VAL A 156 2.73 9.35 -25.31
CA VAL A 156 2.51 7.95 -24.98
C VAL A 156 1.16 7.47 -25.49
N ARG A 157 1.16 6.27 -26.07
CA ARG A 157 -0.07 5.54 -26.39
C ARG A 157 -0.51 4.79 -25.14
N VAL A 158 -1.74 5.00 -24.72
CA VAL A 158 -2.33 4.41 -23.52
C VAL A 158 -3.31 3.30 -23.89
N VAL A 159 -3.14 2.13 -23.27
CA VAL A 159 -4.05 0.99 -23.40
C VAL A 159 -4.55 0.62 -22.01
N GLU A 160 -5.87 0.60 -21.84
CA GLU A 160 -6.50 0.01 -20.65
C GLU A 160 -6.71 -1.48 -20.91
N LEU A 161 -6.28 -2.30 -19.96
CA LEU A 161 -6.31 -3.75 -20.01
C LEU A 161 -7.15 -4.27 -18.85
N THR A 162 -8.05 -5.20 -19.12
CA THR A 162 -8.86 -5.90 -18.10
C THR A 162 -8.69 -7.40 -18.24
N ASP A 163 -8.27 -8.05 -17.15
CA ASP A 163 -8.09 -9.51 -17.14
C ASP A 163 -9.41 -10.26 -16.94
N ALA A 164 -9.35 -11.60 -17.00
CA ALA A 164 -10.54 -12.44 -16.83
C ALA A 164 -11.17 -12.35 -15.42
N CYS A 165 -10.43 -11.87 -14.42
CA CYS A 165 -10.90 -11.65 -13.05
C CYS A 165 -11.41 -10.22 -12.83
N GLY A 166 -11.41 -9.37 -13.86
CA GLY A 166 -11.84 -7.97 -13.77
C GLY A 166 -10.77 -7.01 -13.25
N TRP A 167 -9.52 -7.46 -13.10
CA TRP A 167 -8.41 -6.59 -12.72
C TRP A 167 -8.09 -5.61 -13.84
N LYS A 168 -7.97 -4.33 -13.51
CA LYS A 168 -7.75 -3.25 -14.48
C LYS A 168 -6.39 -2.58 -14.34
N GLU A 169 -5.75 -2.34 -15.48
CA GLU A 169 -4.49 -1.63 -15.57
C GLU A 169 -4.46 -0.68 -16.77
N ARG A 170 -3.67 0.40 -16.67
CA ARG A 170 -3.30 1.26 -17.80
C ARG A 170 -1.84 1.10 -18.12
N TRP A 171 -1.55 0.80 -19.37
CA TRP A 171 -0.19 0.63 -19.87
C TRP A 171 0.12 1.75 -20.86
N TYR A 172 1.28 2.37 -20.67
CA TYR A 172 1.72 3.54 -21.41
C TYR A 172 2.92 3.14 -22.27
N PHE A 173 2.80 3.34 -23.57
CA PHE A 173 3.82 2.98 -24.56
C PHE A 173 4.37 4.23 -25.21
N ASN A 174 5.69 4.37 -25.25
CA ASN A 174 6.31 5.50 -25.94
C ASN A 174 5.89 5.52 -27.42
N GLY A 175 5.33 6.64 -27.89
CA GLY A 175 4.78 6.77 -29.23
C GLY A 175 5.78 6.54 -30.35
N SER A 176 7.06 6.88 -30.11
CA SER A 176 8.16 6.77 -31.07
C SER A 176 8.80 5.38 -31.05
N THR A 177 9.14 4.85 -29.88
CA THR A 177 9.85 3.56 -29.78
C THR A 177 8.93 2.35 -29.75
N GLY A 178 7.68 2.51 -29.30
CA GLY A 178 6.75 1.39 -29.07
C GLY A 178 7.00 0.61 -27.78
N LEU A 179 7.98 1.00 -26.97
CA LEU A 179 8.30 0.33 -25.70
C LEU A 179 7.34 0.75 -24.59
N ARG A 180 6.93 -0.18 -23.73
CA ARG A 180 6.12 0.10 -22.54
C ARG A 180 6.98 0.84 -21.50
N VAL A 181 6.61 2.08 -21.18
CA VAL A 181 7.36 2.95 -20.25
C VAL A 181 6.70 3.09 -18.88
N ARG A 182 5.40 2.80 -18.77
CA ARG A 182 4.70 2.79 -17.49
C ARG A 182 3.57 1.77 -17.48
N ARG A 183 3.32 1.22 -16.29
CA ARG A 183 2.09 0.51 -15.92
C ARG A 183 1.48 1.20 -14.72
N GLU A 184 0.16 1.31 -14.71
CA GLU A 184 -0.62 1.83 -13.59
C GLU A 184 -1.71 0.82 -13.25
N GLN A 185 -1.79 0.46 -11.98
CA GLN A 185 -2.81 -0.43 -11.44
C GLN A 185 -4.00 0.40 -10.95
N LEU A 186 -5.18 0.10 -11.49
CA LEU A 186 -6.42 0.86 -11.25
C LEU A 186 -7.23 0.31 -10.06
N ASP A 187 -6.56 -0.07 -8.98
CA ASP A 187 -7.20 -0.49 -7.73
C ASP A 187 -7.25 0.69 -6.75
N GLU A 188 -8.42 0.98 -6.20
CA GLU A 188 -8.61 2.15 -5.32
C GLU A 188 -7.80 2.05 -4.02
N GLU A 189 -7.61 0.84 -3.48
CA GLU A 189 -6.91 0.59 -2.22
C GLU A 189 -5.43 0.20 -2.39
N LYS A 190 -5.11 -0.56 -3.44
CA LYS A 190 -3.80 -1.19 -3.68
C LYS A 190 -3.09 -0.67 -4.92
N GLY A 191 -3.63 0.35 -5.58
CA GLY A 191 -3.10 0.91 -6.81
C GLY A 191 -1.69 1.49 -6.67
N GLY A 192 -1.02 1.61 -7.81
CA GLY A 192 0.35 2.10 -7.90
C GLY A 192 0.82 2.16 -9.35
N THR A 193 1.99 2.77 -9.54
CA THR A 193 2.64 2.87 -10.85
C THR A 193 3.97 2.12 -10.84
N VAL A 194 4.31 1.49 -11.97
CA VAL A 194 5.66 1.00 -12.26
C VAL A 194 6.17 1.73 -13.49
N ASP A 195 7.27 2.48 -13.32
CA ASP A 195 7.97 3.18 -14.40
C ASP A 195 9.15 2.36 -14.90
N TYR A 196 9.29 2.24 -16.21
CA TYR A 196 10.36 1.50 -16.87
C TYR A 196 11.30 2.46 -17.60
N ALA A 197 12.60 2.29 -17.40
CA ALA A 197 13.64 3.12 -18.00
C ALA A 197 14.89 2.30 -18.36
N ASP A 198 15.86 2.96 -18.99
CA ASP A 198 17.13 2.36 -19.39
C ASP A 198 16.95 1.09 -20.24
N PHE A 199 16.27 1.23 -21.38
CA PHE A 199 16.03 0.09 -22.26
C PHE A 199 17.31 -0.30 -22.98
N ARG A 200 17.74 -1.55 -22.80
CA ARG A 200 18.95 -2.08 -23.43
C ARG A 200 18.63 -3.32 -24.25
N LYS A 201 19.55 -3.63 -25.16
CA LYS A 201 19.43 -4.77 -26.06
C LYS A 201 20.31 -5.93 -25.58
N VAL A 202 19.69 -7.08 -25.30
CA VAL A 202 20.34 -8.32 -24.85
C VAL A 202 19.97 -9.43 -25.83
N ASN A 203 20.94 -10.00 -26.55
CA ASN A 203 20.70 -11.05 -27.56
C ASN A 203 19.60 -10.73 -28.60
N GLY A 204 19.38 -9.45 -28.88
CA GLY A 204 18.33 -9.00 -29.82
C GLY A 204 16.98 -8.69 -29.19
N ILE A 205 16.82 -8.91 -27.89
CA ILE A 205 15.65 -8.55 -27.09
C ILE A 205 15.88 -7.16 -26.49
N VAL A 206 14.87 -6.30 -26.52
CA VAL A 206 14.93 -4.98 -25.87
C VAL A 206 14.08 -5.01 -24.62
N GLU A 207 14.69 -4.74 -23.47
CA GLU A 207 14.04 -4.81 -22.16
C GLU A 207 14.51 -3.65 -21.25
N PRO A 208 13.73 -3.24 -20.24
CA PRO A 208 14.14 -2.20 -19.31
C PRO A 208 15.17 -2.70 -18.29
N PHE A 209 16.25 -1.95 -18.11
CA PHE A 209 17.24 -2.20 -17.05
C PHE A 209 16.93 -1.44 -15.76
N ARG A 210 15.86 -0.65 -15.74
CA ARG A 210 15.37 0.02 -14.53
C ARG A 210 13.85 -0.05 -14.43
N ALA A 211 13.36 -0.44 -13.27
CA ALA A 211 11.95 -0.34 -12.91
C ALA A 211 11.79 0.38 -11.56
N GLN A 212 10.87 1.34 -11.47
CA GLN A 212 10.54 2.06 -10.24
C GLN A 212 9.05 1.87 -9.92
N MET A 213 8.77 1.16 -8.84
CA MET A 213 7.42 1.03 -8.30
C MET A 213 7.14 2.14 -7.29
N ARG A 214 5.94 2.72 -7.39
CA ARG A 214 5.38 3.66 -6.41
C ARG A 214 3.95 3.24 -6.10
N MET A 215 3.68 2.97 -4.84
CA MET A 215 2.36 2.62 -4.34
C MET A 215 1.63 3.90 -3.90
N ARG A 216 0.29 3.89 -3.92
CA ARG A 216 -0.51 5.02 -3.44
C ARG A 216 -0.24 5.41 -1.98
N ASN A 217 0.13 4.45 -1.14
CA ASN A 217 0.47 4.69 0.26
C ASN A 217 1.85 5.37 0.48
N GLY A 218 2.52 5.80 -0.60
CA GLY A 218 3.83 6.45 -0.54
C GLY A 218 5.01 5.49 -0.46
N SER A 219 4.78 4.19 -0.21
CA SER A 219 5.83 3.17 -0.29
C SER A 219 6.29 2.97 -1.74
N GLY A 220 7.52 2.57 -1.92
CA GLY A 220 8.09 2.32 -3.24
C GLY A 220 9.25 1.36 -3.18
N SER A 221 9.52 0.72 -4.31
CA SER A 221 10.68 -0.12 -4.52
C SER A 221 11.26 0.13 -5.91
N SER A 222 12.53 -0.17 -6.08
CA SER A 222 13.17 -0.12 -7.38
C SER A 222 13.91 -1.41 -7.69
N LEU A 223 14.02 -1.70 -8.97
CA LEU A 223 14.83 -2.77 -9.52
C LEU A 223 15.75 -2.17 -10.57
N GLU A 224 17.04 -2.51 -10.48
CA GLU A 224 18.04 -2.25 -11.50
C GLU A 224 18.62 -3.58 -11.98
N VAL A 225 18.67 -3.76 -13.30
CA VAL A 225 19.32 -4.92 -13.93
C VAL A 225 20.78 -4.54 -14.17
N LEU A 226 21.69 -5.22 -13.50
CA LEU A 226 23.14 -5.03 -13.66
C LEU A 226 23.65 -5.86 -14.85
N ALA A 227 23.10 -7.05 -15.04
CA ALA A 227 23.37 -7.92 -16.19
C ALA A 227 22.16 -8.81 -16.49
N ALA A 228 21.96 -9.15 -17.76
CA ALA A 228 20.94 -10.09 -18.19
C ALA A 228 21.47 -10.99 -19.32
N THR A 229 21.02 -12.24 -19.35
CA THR A 229 21.22 -13.15 -20.49
C THR A 229 19.93 -13.90 -20.79
N HIS A 230 19.74 -14.29 -22.05
CA HIS A 230 18.59 -15.08 -22.48
C HIS A 230 19.06 -16.33 -23.20
N ALA A 231 18.75 -17.49 -22.62
CA ALA A 231 19.07 -18.80 -23.17
C ALA A 231 17.89 -19.35 -23.97
N THR A 232 18.19 -20.03 -25.08
CA THR A 232 17.20 -20.69 -25.94
C THR A 232 17.06 -22.19 -25.68
N LYS A 233 17.81 -22.73 -24.72
CA LYS A 233 17.80 -24.13 -24.29
C LYS A 233 18.06 -24.20 -22.79
N VAL A 234 17.27 -25.01 -22.08
CA VAL A 234 17.38 -25.22 -20.64
C VAL A 234 17.21 -26.70 -20.31
N THR A 235 17.92 -27.18 -19.29
CA THR A 235 17.61 -28.47 -18.66
C THR A 235 16.49 -28.25 -17.66
N ALA A 236 15.27 -28.65 -18.01
CA ALA A 236 14.14 -28.55 -17.12
C ALA A 236 14.26 -29.58 -15.99
N GLU A 237 14.67 -29.13 -14.81
CA GLU A 237 14.51 -29.90 -13.58
C GLU A 237 13.04 -29.81 -13.13
N ARG A 238 12.50 -30.92 -12.62
CA ARG A 238 11.16 -30.94 -12.01
C ARG A 238 11.26 -30.35 -10.62
N TRP A 239 10.61 -29.21 -10.40
CA TRP A 239 10.52 -28.59 -9.08
C TRP A 239 9.26 -29.08 -8.39
N VAL A 240 9.41 -29.47 -7.14
CA VAL A 240 8.33 -29.94 -6.27
C VAL A 240 8.23 -28.91 -5.14
N PRO A 241 7.01 -28.55 -4.69
CA PRO A 241 6.87 -27.72 -3.50
C PRO A 241 7.67 -28.31 -2.33
N PRO A 242 8.28 -27.47 -1.48
CA PRO A 242 8.89 -27.92 -0.23
C PRO A 242 7.94 -28.82 0.58
N GLU A 243 8.50 -29.84 1.22
CA GLU A 243 7.74 -30.70 2.11
C GLU A 243 7.04 -29.88 3.20
N GLY A 244 5.78 -30.20 3.51
CA GLY A 244 4.99 -29.49 4.52
C GLY A 244 4.38 -28.16 4.06
N LEU A 245 4.85 -27.54 2.96
CA LEU A 245 4.39 -26.22 2.51
C LEU A 245 2.86 -26.11 2.40
N GLU A 246 2.20 -27.11 1.81
CA GLU A 246 0.75 -27.09 1.64
C GLU A 246 -0.01 -27.21 2.96
N ALA A 247 0.51 -28.02 3.89
CA ALA A 247 -0.08 -28.19 5.21
C ALA A 247 0.06 -26.89 6.01
N ASP A 248 1.26 -26.31 6.03
CA ASP A 248 1.55 -25.06 6.72
C ASP A 248 0.76 -23.89 6.11
N SER A 249 0.71 -23.79 4.78
CA SER A 249 -0.08 -22.76 4.10
C SER A 249 -1.55 -22.85 4.53
N ARG A 250 -2.14 -24.05 4.53
CA ARG A 250 -3.53 -24.27 4.95
C ARG A 250 -3.77 -23.85 6.40
N ARG A 251 -2.88 -24.24 7.31
CA ARG A 251 -2.99 -23.90 8.75
C ARG A 251 -2.88 -22.40 8.99
N ILE A 252 -1.92 -21.74 8.32
CA ILE A 252 -1.75 -20.29 8.42
C ILE A 252 -2.96 -19.56 7.81
N ASP A 253 -3.45 -19.99 6.65
CA ASP A 253 -4.63 -19.41 6.01
C ASP A 253 -5.89 -19.57 6.87
N GLU A 254 -6.03 -20.71 7.55
CA GLU A 254 -7.11 -20.92 8.51
C GLU A 254 -7.02 -19.98 9.71
N ALA A 255 -5.83 -19.84 10.33
CA ALA A 255 -5.63 -18.92 11.46
C ALA A 255 -5.91 -17.45 11.07
N VAL A 256 -5.38 -17.01 9.92
CA VAL A 256 -5.61 -15.65 9.41
C VAL A 256 -7.09 -15.41 9.09
N ARG A 257 -7.77 -16.37 8.44
CA ARG A 257 -9.20 -16.26 8.13
C ARG A 257 -10.07 -16.26 9.39
N LYS A 258 -9.72 -17.08 10.38
CA LYS A 258 -10.41 -17.12 11.68
C LYS A 258 -10.26 -15.80 12.40
N PHE A 259 -9.06 -15.21 12.40
CA PHE A 259 -8.83 -13.85 12.92
C PHE A 259 -9.65 -12.79 12.21
N GLN A 260 -9.62 -12.76 10.87
CA GLN A 260 -10.41 -11.81 10.09
C GLN A 260 -11.91 -11.93 10.39
N THR A 261 -12.41 -13.16 10.54
CA THR A 261 -13.81 -13.43 10.89
C THR A 261 -14.12 -12.98 12.32
N ALA A 262 -13.26 -13.28 13.28
CA ALA A 262 -13.43 -12.92 14.69
C ALA A 262 -13.41 -11.40 14.92
N MET A 263 -12.61 -10.66 14.13
CA MET A 263 -12.53 -9.21 14.21
C MET A 263 -13.78 -8.49 13.70
N GLY A 264 -14.57 -9.12 12.84
CA GLY A 264 -15.78 -8.55 12.23
C GLY A 264 -15.76 -8.62 10.70
N SER A 265 -16.94 -8.59 10.08
CA SER A 265 -17.04 -8.75 8.62
C SER A 265 -16.48 -7.54 7.86
N LYS A 266 -16.11 -7.76 6.59
CA LYS A 266 -15.67 -6.68 5.70
C LYS A 266 -16.73 -5.58 5.59
N GLU A 267 -18.01 -5.94 5.58
CA GLU A 267 -19.14 -5.02 5.53
C GLU A 267 -19.29 -4.22 6.83
N ALA A 268 -19.02 -4.83 8.00
CA ALA A 268 -19.03 -4.12 9.27
C ALA A 268 -17.94 -3.05 9.30
N PHE A 269 -16.70 -3.41 8.92
CA PHE A 269 -15.62 -2.43 8.81
C PHE A 269 -15.91 -1.34 7.76
N ALA A 270 -16.47 -1.69 6.60
CA ALA A 270 -16.77 -0.73 5.54
C ALA A 270 -17.82 0.34 5.93
N LYS A 271 -18.64 0.07 6.96
CA LYS A 271 -19.62 1.02 7.52
C LYS A 271 -18.98 2.03 8.49
N ILE A 272 -17.76 1.80 8.96
CA ILE A 272 -17.08 2.68 9.90
C ILE A 272 -16.29 3.72 9.09
N LYS A 273 -16.76 4.96 9.09
CA LYS A 273 -16.09 6.08 8.39
C LYS A 273 -15.21 6.93 9.29
N THR A 274 -15.55 6.96 10.57
CA THR A 274 -14.76 7.63 11.61
C THR A 274 -14.68 6.76 12.85
N ARG A 275 -13.61 6.93 13.63
CA ARG A 275 -13.48 6.35 14.96
C ARG A 275 -12.83 7.36 15.90
N VAL A 276 -13.46 7.58 17.05
CA VAL A 276 -12.87 8.30 18.18
C VAL A 276 -12.61 7.30 19.30
N THR A 277 -11.36 7.18 19.70
CA THR A 277 -10.93 6.31 20.79
C THR A 277 -10.39 7.17 21.92
N ARG A 278 -10.90 7.01 23.13
CA ARG A 278 -10.29 7.56 24.34
C ARG A 278 -9.57 6.46 25.08
N ALA A 279 -8.36 6.74 25.53
CA ALA A 279 -7.54 5.76 26.21
C ALA A 279 -6.74 6.40 27.35
N ARG A 280 -6.29 5.55 28.25
CA ARG A 280 -5.32 5.86 29.29
C ARG A 280 -4.03 5.11 28.99
N VAL A 281 -2.91 5.82 28.92
CA VAL A 281 -1.58 5.25 28.71
C VAL A 281 -0.84 5.26 30.04
N GLU A 282 -0.35 4.10 30.45
CA GLU A 282 0.31 3.88 31.74
C GLU A 282 1.72 3.35 31.52
N VAL A 283 2.71 3.92 32.22
CA VAL A 283 4.10 3.44 32.22
C VAL A 283 4.44 3.02 33.66
N PRO A 284 4.12 1.77 34.06
CA PRO A 284 4.10 1.36 35.47
C PRO A 284 5.41 1.62 36.21
N ALA A 285 6.55 1.38 35.57
CA ALA A 285 7.88 1.56 36.17
C ALA A 285 8.17 3.01 36.60
N SER A 286 7.54 4.00 35.96
CA SER A 286 7.72 5.43 36.24
C SER A 286 6.53 6.06 36.96
N GLY A 287 5.44 5.31 37.16
CA GLY A 287 4.17 5.83 37.70
C GLY A 287 3.45 6.81 36.76
N ILE A 288 3.92 7.04 35.53
CA ILE A 288 3.29 7.95 34.58
C ILE A 288 1.95 7.38 34.12
N SER A 289 0.95 8.27 34.07
CA SER A 289 -0.39 7.98 33.58
C SER A 289 -0.90 9.18 32.78
N ALA A 290 -1.15 8.96 31.49
CA ALA A 290 -1.47 10.01 30.52
C ALA A 290 -2.82 9.73 29.86
N ALA A 291 -3.60 10.78 29.61
CA ALA A 291 -4.79 10.69 28.80
C ALA A 291 -4.39 10.71 27.32
N MET A 292 -5.02 9.85 26.51
CA MET A 292 -4.83 9.80 25.06
C MET A 292 -6.18 9.81 24.34
N SER A 293 -6.25 10.52 23.23
CA SER A 293 -7.37 10.41 22.28
C SER A 293 -6.84 10.19 20.88
N ILE A 294 -7.52 9.32 20.13
CA ILE A 294 -7.21 9.02 18.73
C ILE A 294 -8.47 9.26 17.93
N SER A 295 -8.39 10.15 16.95
CA SER A 295 -9.45 10.41 15.98
C SER A 295 -8.99 9.94 14.61
N ILE A 296 -9.76 9.07 13.97
CA ILE A 296 -9.49 8.55 12.63
C ILE A 296 -10.68 8.87 11.73
N ARG A 297 -10.39 9.23 10.47
CA ARG A 297 -11.39 9.31 9.41
C ARG A 297 -10.86 8.68 8.13
N GLU A 298 -11.66 7.82 7.51
CA GLU A 298 -11.32 7.24 6.21
C GLU A 298 -11.10 8.34 5.14
N PRO A 299 -10.19 8.12 4.17
CA PRO A 299 -9.40 6.90 3.95
C PRO A 299 -8.09 6.79 4.75
N ASP A 300 -7.59 7.88 5.32
CA ASP A 300 -6.22 7.97 5.84
C ASP A 300 -5.99 9.12 6.84
N ARG A 301 -7.03 9.81 7.33
CA ARG A 301 -6.87 10.91 8.28
C ARG A 301 -6.73 10.38 9.69
N ILE A 302 -5.77 10.92 10.44
CA ILE A 302 -5.58 10.57 11.85
C ILE A 302 -5.09 11.78 12.66
N LEU A 303 -5.54 11.86 13.90
CA LEU A 303 -5.02 12.72 14.94
C LEU A 303 -4.88 11.91 16.23
N ILE A 304 -3.71 11.99 16.85
CA ILE A 304 -3.40 11.44 18.16
C ILE A 304 -3.09 12.63 19.06
N GLU A 305 -3.80 12.74 20.18
CA GLU A 305 -3.55 13.74 21.21
C GLU A 305 -3.23 13.04 22.53
N GLN A 306 -2.16 13.50 23.19
CA GLN A 306 -1.70 12.97 24.47
C GLN A 306 -1.38 14.13 25.41
N ASP A 307 -1.75 13.99 26.67
CA ASP A 307 -1.32 14.88 27.75
C ASP A 307 -0.51 14.07 28.76
N VAL A 308 0.80 14.28 28.75
CA VAL A 308 1.75 13.48 29.54
C VAL A 308 2.23 14.32 30.71
N PRO A 309 1.98 13.89 31.96
CA PRO A 309 2.46 14.59 33.14
C PRO A 309 3.96 14.89 33.08
N GLY A 310 4.33 16.16 33.20
CA GLY A 310 5.72 16.63 33.15
C GLY A 310 6.30 16.84 31.75
N MET A 311 5.65 16.36 30.68
CA MET A 311 6.06 16.60 29.28
C MET A 311 5.08 17.49 28.51
N GLY A 312 3.88 17.69 29.04
CA GLY A 312 2.86 18.55 28.45
C GLY A 312 2.09 17.88 27.32
N ARG A 313 1.43 18.72 26.51
CA ARG A 313 0.64 18.24 25.37
C ARG A 313 1.52 17.78 24.21
N MET A 314 1.19 16.62 23.65
CA MET A 314 1.79 16.08 22.43
C MET A 314 0.71 15.71 21.44
N LEU A 315 0.94 16.07 20.18
CA LEU A 315 -0.01 15.94 19.08
C LEU A 315 0.72 15.34 17.88
N GLN A 316 0.07 14.40 17.21
CA GLN A 316 0.56 13.83 15.96
C GLN A 316 -0.62 13.63 15.01
N GLY A 317 -0.48 14.01 13.75
CA GLY A 317 -1.59 13.88 12.80
C GLY A 317 -1.15 13.71 11.37
N PHE A 318 -2.08 13.23 10.55
CA PHE A 318 -1.93 13.14 9.10
C PHE A 318 -3.23 13.63 8.45
N ASP A 319 -3.11 14.65 7.62
CA ASP A 319 -4.23 15.25 6.89
C ASP A 319 -4.41 14.62 5.49
N GLY A 320 -3.86 13.42 5.26
CA GLY A 320 -3.83 12.73 3.96
C GLY A 320 -2.81 13.25 2.96
N LYS A 321 -2.10 14.34 3.30
CA LYS A 321 -1.03 14.89 2.46
C LYS A 321 0.25 15.13 3.26
N THR A 322 0.13 15.72 4.44
CA THR A 322 1.21 16.13 5.33
C THR A 322 1.03 15.44 6.69
N GLY A 323 2.01 14.62 7.06
CA GLY A 323 2.12 14.15 8.43
C GLY A 323 2.85 15.19 9.27
N TRP A 324 2.39 15.40 10.49
CA TRP A 324 2.93 16.40 11.39
C TRP A 324 2.92 15.91 12.84
N ALA A 325 3.81 16.50 13.63
CA ALA A 325 3.84 16.36 15.06
C ALA A 325 4.06 17.73 15.71
N TRP A 326 3.48 17.92 16.89
CA TRP A 326 3.69 19.08 17.73
C TRP A 326 3.77 18.63 19.19
N GLY A 327 4.77 19.09 19.92
CA GLY A 327 4.85 18.86 21.36
C GLY A 327 5.20 20.15 22.08
N GLU A 328 4.71 20.34 23.30
CA GLU A 328 4.94 21.55 24.08
C GLU A 328 6.43 21.87 24.27
N MET A 329 7.26 20.83 24.45
CA MET A 329 8.72 20.99 24.56
C MET A 329 9.46 21.05 23.21
N GLN A 330 8.91 20.44 22.16
CA GLN A 330 9.62 20.18 20.90
C GLN A 330 9.20 21.11 19.76
N GLY A 331 8.04 21.77 19.89
CA GLY A 331 7.43 22.55 18.84
C GLY A 331 6.92 21.70 17.68
N TYR A 332 6.59 22.38 16.58
CA TYR A 332 6.06 21.77 15.36
C TYR A 332 7.18 21.14 14.50
N ARG A 333 6.90 19.97 13.92
CA ARG A 333 7.69 19.39 12.83
C ARG A 333 6.82 18.58 11.87
N GLU A 334 7.26 18.48 10.63
CA GLU A 334 6.68 17.54 9.66
C GLU A 334 7.27 16.14 9.82
N LEU A 335 6.48 15.14 9.46
CA LEU A 335 6.85 13.72 9.49
C LEU A 335 7.16 13.24 8.08
N HIS A 336 8.22 12.43 7.96
CA HIS A 336 8.68 11.90 6.68
C HIS A 336 9.10 10.44 6.81
N GLY A 337 9.25 9.76 5.67
CA GLY A 337 9.79 8.40 5.60
C GLY A 337 9.00 7.41 6.44
N ALA A 338 9.71 6.56 7.18
CA ALA A 338 9.12 5.47 7.96
C ALA A 338 8.13 5.96 9.03
N GLU A 339 8.36 7.13 9.64
CA GLU A 339 7.48 7.69 10.66
C GLU A 339 6.10 8.06 10.09
N LEU A 340 6.08 8.68 8.90
CA LEU A 340 4.85 8.99 8.19
C LEU A 340 4.12 7.72 7.76
N VAL A 341 4.85 6.73 7.22
CA VAL A 341 4.26 5.45 6.79
C VAL A 341 3.62 4.72 7.98
N GLN A 342 4.29 4.71 9.14
CA GLN A 342 3.76 4.10 10.35
C GLN A 342 2.49 4.82 10.84
N LEU A 343 2.49 6.16 10.86
CA LEU A 343 1.30 6.93 11.25
C LEU A 343 0.12 6.68 10.30
N ALA A 344 0.37 6.67 8.99
CA ALA A 344 -0.66 6.38 7.98
C ALA A 344 -1.20 4.95 8.10
N ALA A 345 -0.36 3.98 8.52
CA ALA A 345 -0.81 2.61 8.80
C ALA A 345 -1.74 2.56 10.02
N THR A 346 -1.49 3.38 11.06
CA THR A 346 -2.38 3.49 12.23
C THR A 346 -3.76 4.07 11.89
N ALA A 347 -3.87 4.86 10.82
CA ALA A 347 -5.15 5.41 10.35
C ALA A 347 -6.10 4.35 9.73
N LYS A 348 -5.66 3.10 9.56
CA LYS A 348 -6.49 2.02 9.00
C LYS A 348 -7.33 1.35 10.08
N LEU A 349 -8.65 1.39 9.91
CA LEU A 349 -9.62 0.86 10.88
C LEU A 349 -9.71 -0.65 10.88
N ALA A 350 -9.56 -1.29 9.71
CA ALA A 350 -9.57 -2.73 9.56
C ALA A 350 -8.15 -3.30 9.73
N PRO A 351 -7.94 -4.33 10.57
CA PRO A 351 -6.64 -4.97 10.69
C PRO A 351 -6.28 -5.69 9.38
N ARG A 352 -5.02 -5.58 8.96
CA ARG A 352 -4.50 -6.24 7.76
C ARG A 352 -3.37 -7.18 8.14
N ILE A 353 -3.64 -8.49 8.10
CA ILE A 353 -2.64 -9.54 8.37
C ILE A 353 -2.69 -10.56 7.24
N GLY A 354 -1.51 -11.05 6.83
CA GLY A 354 -1.38 -12.10 5.82
C GLY A 354 -1.72 -11.69 4.39
N GLY A 355 -1.75 -10.38 4.11
CA GLY A 355 -1.93 -9.84 2.77
C GLY A 355 -0.70 -10.02 1.88
N ASP A 356 -0.82 -9.64 0.61
CA ASP A 356 0.25 -9.71 -0.40
C ASP A 356 1.50 -8.88 -0.07
N GLU A 357 1.42 -7.99 0.92
CA GLU A 357 2.54 -7.16 1.38
C GLU A 357 3.62 -7.97 2.12
N ALA A 358 3.27 -9.14 2.68
CA ALA A 358 4.19 -10.06 3.34
C ALA A 358 3.94 -11.50 2.84
N PRO A 359 4.40 -11.84 1.62
CA PRO A 359 4.07 -13.10 0.96
C PRO A 359 4.80 -14.31 1.57
N LEU A 360 5.91 -14.08 2.28
CA LEU A 360 6.66 -15.14 2.97
C LEU A 360 6.10 -15.29 4.38
N ARG A 361 5.92 -16.53 4.81
CA ARG A 361 5.37 -16.83 6.13
C ARG A 361 5.77 -18.23 6.59
N ARG A 362 5.89 -18.40 7.90
CA ARG A 362 6.16 -19.70 8.53
C ARG A 362 5.58 -19.77 9.93
N ILE A 363 5.23 -20.98 10.35
CA ILE A 363 4.94 -21.28 11.75
C ILE A 363 6.28 -21.30 12.49
N VAL A 364 6.41 -20.51 13.55
CA VAL A 364 7.65 -20.43 14.36
C VAL A 364 7.52 -21.05 15.73
N ASN A 365 6.29 -21.18 16.24
CA ASN A 365 6.02 -21.82 17.51
C ASN A 365 4.56 -22.27 17.60
N GLU A 366 4.33 -23.34 18.36
CA GLU A 366 3.02 -23.76 18.83
C GLU A 366 3.10 -23.89 20.34
N SER A 367 2.17 -23.26 21.05
CA SER A 367 2.16 -23.22 22.51
C SER A 367 0.75 -23.30 23.05
N THR A 368 0.66 -23.44 24.36
CA THR A 368 -0.58 -23.24 25.11
C THR A 368 -0.42 -21.98 25.94
N ASP A 369 -1.44 -21.11 25.96
CA ASP A 369 -1.43 -19.95 26.83
C ASP A 369 -1.74 -20.30 28.30
N ALA A 370 -1.80 -19.28 29.16
CA ALA A 370 -2.04 -19.47 30.59
C ALA A 370 -3.44 -20.04 30.90
N ASP A 371 -4.40 -19.87 29.98
CA ASP A 371 -5.78 -20.33 30.13
C ASP A 371 -6.01 -21.71 29.50
N GLY A 372 -4.99 -22.29 28.85
CA GLY A 372 -5.07 -23.61 28.23
C GLY A 372 -5.41 -23.58 26.73
N HIS A 373 -5.53 -22.40 26.12
CA HIS A 373 -5.85 -22.30 24.69
C HIS A 373 -4.61 -22.57 23.82
N ALA A 374 -4.81 -23.25 22.70
CA ALA A 374 -3.76 -23.46 21.72
C ALA A 374 -3.44 -22.16 20.97
N VAL A 375 -2.16 -21.80 20.92
CA VAL A 375 -1.66 -20.58 20.28
C VAL A 375 -0.69 -20.93 19.16
N LEU A 376 -0.97 -20.44 17.95
CA LEU A 376 -0.12 -20.57 16.76
C LEU A 376 0.66 -19.28 16.52
N ALA A 377 1.97 -19.32 16.58
CA ALA A 377 2.84 -18.20 16.24
C ALA A 377 3.28 -18.27 14.77
N VAL A 378 2.95 -17.24 14.00
CA VAL A 378 3.27 -17.13 12.57
C VAL A 378 4.13 -15.89 12.34
N ASP A 379 5.32 -16.10 11.79
CA ASP A 379 6.21 -15.04 11.33
C ASP A 379 5.83 -14.66 9.89
N PHE A 380 5.48 -13.39 9.68
CA PHE A 380 5.21 -12.81 8.37
C PHE A 380 6.42 -12.02 7.90
N SER A 381 6.81 -12.22 6.64
CA SER A 381 8.08 -11.73 6.11
C SER A 381 7.97 -11.21 4.68
N THR A 382 8.90 -10.34 4.35
CA THR A 382 9.25 -10.00 2.97
C THR A 382 10.64 -10.56 2.65
N VAL A 383 11.10 -10.42 1.40
CA VAL A 383 12.49 -10.72 1.05
C VAL A 383 13.51 -9.83 1.77
N ALA A 384 13.07 -8.72 2.36
CA ALA A 384 13.89 -7.87 3.22
C ALA A 384 13.97 -8.36 4.68
N GLY A 385 13.17 -9.37 5.06
CA GLY A 385 13.15 -9.96 6.40
C GLY A 385 11.76 -9.96 7.06
N SER A 386 11.76 -10.34 8.34
CA SER A 386 10.55 -10.41 9.16
C SER A 386 9.90 -9.04 9.35
N THR A 387 8.59 -9.00 9.16
CA THR A 387 7.71 -7.85 9.42
C THR A 387 7.02 -7.93 10.77
N GLY A 388 6.97 -9.13 11.35
CA GLY A 388 6.48 -9.39 12.70
C GLY A 388 5.96 -10.81 12.87
N ILE A 389 5.88 -11.24 14.12
CA ILE A 389 5.33 -12.54 14.52
C ILE A 389 3.97 -12.31 15.16
N CYS A 390 2.92 -12.90 14.60
CA CYS A 390 1.56 -12.85 15.12
C CYS A 390 1.22 -14.16 15.84
N HIS A 391 0.72 -14.06 17.07
CA HIS A 391 0.30 -15.20 17.87
C HIS A 391 -1.23 -15.27 17.89
N PHE A 392 -1.78 -16.27 17.19
CA PHE A 392 -3.20 -16.52 17.07
C PHE A 392 -3.67 -17.51 18.13
N ASP A 393 -4.60 -17.11 18.97
CA ASP A 393 -5.40 -18.05 19.75
C ASP A 393 -6.30 -18.82 18.77
N LEU A 394 -6.07 -20.13 18.67
CA LEU A 394 -6.78 -21.00 17.73
C LEU A 394 -8.20 -21.32 18.18
N GLU A 395 -8.59 -21.05 19.41
CA GLU A 395 -9.96 -21.22 19.91
C GLU A 395 -10.80 -19.99 19.57
N THR A 396 -10.35 -18.80 19.97
CA THR A 396 -11.09 -17.55 19.75
C THR A 396 -10.86 -16.95 18.36
N GLY A 397 -9.74 -17.28 17.71
CA GLY A 397 -9.28 -16.66 16.47
C GLY A 397 -8.54 -15.34 16.67
N LEU A 398 -8.46 -14.81 17.89
CA LEU A 398 -7.92 -13.47 18.13
C LEU A 398 -6.40 -13.49 18.27
N LEU A 399 -5.78 -12.32 18.03
CA LEU A 399 -4.37 -12.16 18.36
C LEU A 399 -4.20 -11.94 19.85
N VAL A 400 -3.32 -12.71 20.48
CA VAL A 400 -2.95 -12.52 21.89
C VAL A 400 -1.61 -11.81 22.04
N LYS A 401 -0.74 -11.92 21.03
CA LYS A 401 0.59 -11.30 21.02
C LYS A 401 1.05 -10.98 19.61
N VAL A 402 1.78 -9.87 19.46
CA VAL A 402 2.50 -9.49 18.25
C VAL A 402 3.92 -9.10 18.62
N GLU A 403 4.91 -9.69 17.97
CA GLU A 403 6.32 -9.29 18.07
C GLU A 403 6.70 -8.51 16.81
N THR A 404 7.17 -7.28 16.94
CA THR A 404 7.44 -6.41 15.78
C THR A 404 8.56 -5.41 16.07
N LEU A 405 8.97 -4.64 15.06
CA LEU A 405 9.88 -3.51 15.19
C LEU A 405 9.06 -2.21 15.20
N LEU A 406 9.16 -1.42 16.26
CA LEU A 406 8.53 -0.10 16.34
C LEU A 406 9.56 1.00 16.10
N GLN A 407 9.23 2.01 15.28
CA GLN A 407 10.04 3.21 15.14
C GLN A 407 9.88 4.11 16.37
N THR A 408 11.00 4.65 16.88
CA THR A 408 11.03 5.63 17.98
C THR A 408 11.53 7.00 17.57
N GLY A 409 11.68 7.23 16.27
CA GLY A 409 12.18 8.46 15.68
C GLY A 409 12.97 8.19 14.41
N PRO A 410 13.57 9.21 13.79
CA PRO A 410 14.28 9.06 12.52
C PRO A 410 15.38 7.99 12.59
N GLY A 411 15.20 6.89 11.86
CA GLY A 411 16.19 5.82 11.71
C GLY A 411 16.39 4.93 12.95
N SER A 412 15.53 5.04 13.97
CA SER A 412 15.64 4.26 15.20
C SER A 412 14.47 3.31 15.35
N THR A 413 14.76 2.02 15.51
CA THR A 413 13.77 0.97 15.78
C THR A 413 14.15 0.14 16.99
N PHE A 414 13.17 -0.36 17.74
CA PHE A 414 13.38 -1.38 18.75
C PHE A 414 12.42 -2.56 18.59
N LYS A 415 12.84 -3.74 19.04
CA LYS A 415 11.98 -4.92 19.12
C LYS A 415 10.96 -4.74 20.24
N ALA A 416 9.69 -4.80 19.88
CA ALA A 416 8.57 -4.67 20.79
C ALA A 416 7.75 -5.96 20.81
N VAL A 417 7.27 -6.31 22.00
CA VAL A 417 6.24 -7.32 22.21
C VAL A 417 4.97 -6.59 22.61
N MET A 418 3.92 -6.70 21.79
CA MET A 418 2.59 -6.17 22.03
C MET A 418 1.65 -7.29 22.42
N GLU A 419 1.15 -7.28 23.65
CA GLU A 419 0.12 -8.20 24.13
C GLU A 419 -1.25 -7.53 23.98
N LEU A 420 -2.24 -8.27 23.46
CA LEU A 420 -3.60 -7.76 23.22
C LEU A 420 -4.59 -8.58 24.03
N SER A 421 -5.48 -7.90 24.76
CA SER A 421 -6.50 -8.54 25.56
C SER A 421 -7.74 -7.67 25.71
N ASP A 422 -8.76 -8.22 26.38
CA ASP A 422 -10.05 -7.56 26.61
C ASP A 422 -10.70 -7.12 25.29
N TYR A 423 -10.86 -8.08 24.37
CA TYR A 423 -11.54 -7.80 23.11
C TYR A 423 -13.03 -7.62 23.32
N ARG A 424 -13.54 -6.43 22.98
CA ARG A 424 -14.96 -6.09 23.10
C ARG A 424 -15.55 -5.79 21.72
N GLU A 425 -16.83 -6.12 21.57
CA GLU A 425 -17.58 -5.79 20.37
C GLU A 425 -18.08 -4.34 20.44
N VAL A 426 -17.85 -3.58 19.37
CA VAL A 426 -18.33 -2.21 19.18
C VAL A 426 -18.79 -2.10 17.73
N ASP A 427 -20.08 -1.83 17.52
CA ASP A 427 -20.70 -1.67 16.19
C ASP A 427 -20.40 -2.83 15.20
N GLY A 428 -20.39 -4.07 15.71
CA GLY A 428 -20.20 -5.28 14.91
C GLY A 428 -18.75 -5.62 14.57
N VAL A 429 -17.77 -4.93 15.17
CA VAL A 429 -16.35 -5.29 15.08
C VAL A 429 -15.74 -5.45 16.47
N LYS A 430 -14.72 -6.31 16.61
CA LYS A 430 -13.96 -6.44 17.86
C LYS A 430 -12.82 -5.43 17.92
N VAL A 431 -12.59 -4.90 19.12
CA VAL A 431 -11.47 -3.99 19.44
C VAL A 431 -10.80 -4.49 20.71
N ALA A 432 -9.47 -4.58 20.73
CA ALA A 432 -8.72 -4.88 21.95
C ALA A 432 -8.73 -3.66 22.88
N PHE A 433 -9.37 -3.77 24.05
CA PHE A 433 -9.43 -2.66 25.01
C PHE A 433 -8.17 -2.55 25.88
N VAL A 434 -7.30 -3.57 25.87
CA VAL A 434 -6.01 -3.53 26.55
C VAL A 434 -4.90 -3.91 25.58
N GLN A 435 -3.91 -3.05 25.48
CA GLN A 435 -2.69 -3.27 24.70
C GLN A 435 -1.49 -3.00 25.59
N ALA A 436 -0.63 -3.99 25.78
CA ALA A 436 0.59 -3.82 26.54
C ALA A 436 1.81 -4.00 25.63
N VAL A 437 2.53 -2.91 25.39
CA VAL A 437 3.75 -2.90 24.60
C VAL A 437 4.94 -2.94 25.54
N SER A 438 5.87 -3.86 25.30
CA SER A 438 7.06 -4.02 26.12
C SER A 438 8.32 -4.19 25.28
N ASN A 439 9.43 -3.71 25.83
CA ASN A 439 10.79 -4.04 25.43
C ASN A 439 11.62 -4.25 26.72
N PRO A 440 12.91 -4.62 26.64
CA PRO A 440 13.72 -4.86 27.84
C PRO A 440 13.85 -3.67 28.80
N ALA A 441 13.60 -2.44 28.34
CA ALA A 441 13.75 -1.22 29.13
C ALA A 441 12.42 -0.69 29.71
N MET A 442 11.29 -0.89 29.00
CA MET A 442 10.01 -0.28 29.35
C MET A 442 8.82 -1.17 29.03
N ARG A 443 7.76 -1.01 29.81
CA ARG A 443 6.42 -1.54 29.53
C ARG A 443 5.42 -0.39 29.56
N VAL A 444 4.62 -0.28 28.51
CA VAL A 444 3.56 0.71 28.34
C VAL A 444 2.24 -0.03 28.19
N VAL A 445 1.26 0.30 29.01
CA VAL A 445 -0.09 -0.28 28.95
C VAL A 445 -1.05 0.79 28.48
N THR A 446 -1.71 0.56 27.35
CA THR A 446 -2.79 1.39 26.85
C THR A 446 -4.12 0.70 27.15
N ARG A 447 -5.00 1.39 27.87
CA ARG A 447 -6.36 0.93 28.17
C ARG A 447 -7.36 1.84 27.49
N LEU A 448 -8.16 1.28 26.58
CA LEU A 448 -9.24 2.01 25.95
C LEU A 448 -10.35 2.17 26.98
N LEU A 449 -10.86 3.40 27.08
CA LEU A 449 -11.98 3.76 27.94
C LEU A 449 -13.28 3.81 27.12
N GLU A 450 -13.18 4.29 25.89
CA GLU A 450 -14.32 4.53 25.01
C GLU A 450 -13.88 4.39 23.55
N VAL A 451 -14.78 3.80 22.74
CA VAL A 451 -14.64 3.72 21.29
C VAL A 451 -15.99 4.10 20.69
N GLU A 452 -16.01 5.18 19.91
CA GLU A 452 -17.18 5.67 19.19
C GLU A 452 -16.91 5.57 17.69
N HIS A 453 -17.78 4.90 16.92
CA HIS A 453 -17.72 4.91 15.45
C HIS A 453 -18.69 5.91 14.85
N ASN A 454 -18.40 6.37 13.64
CA ASN A 454 -19.29 7.22 12.83
C ASN A 454 -19.70 8.55 13.49
N ARG A 455 -18.91 9.02 14.46
CA ARG A 455 -18.99 10.39 14.97
C ARG A 455 -18.58 11.37 13.89
N GLU A 456 -19.32 12.46 13.74
CA GLU A 456 -18.97 13.54 12.82
C GLU A 456 -17.67 14.22 13.29
N LEU A 457 -16.69 14.31 12.38
CA LEU A 457 -15.38 14.91 12.63
C LEU A 457 -15.09 15.96 11.55
N ALA A 458 -14.90 17.21 12.00
CA ALA A 458 -14.55 18.34 11.15
C ALA A 458 -13.17 18.15 10.48
N ASP A 459 -13.02 18.67 9.25
CA ASP A 459 -11.78 18.56 8.46
C ASP A 459 -10.59 19.22 9.17
N GLU A 460 -10.83 20.35 9.82
CA GLU A 460 -9.84 21.18 10.50
C GLU A 460 -9.14 20.43 11.64
N LEU A 461 -9.78 19.37 12.17
CA LEU A 461 -9.23 18.56 13.26
C LEU A 461 -7.88 17.93 12.88
N PHE A 462 -7.71 17.54 11.61
CA PHE A 462 -6.55 16.80 11.13
C PHE A 462 -5.43 17.70 10.58
N LEU A 463 -5.72 19.00 10.40
CA LEU A 463 -4.77 19.94 9.82
C LEU A 463 -3.56 20.18 10.74
N PRO A 464 -2.38 20.50 10.17
CA PRO A 464 -1.18 20.82 10.94
C PRO A 464 -1.39 21.91 12.00
N ARG A 465 -1.12 21.57 13.28
CA ARG A 465 -1.22 22.51 14.41
C ARG A 465 0.13 23.15 14.72
N LYS A 466 0.51 24.18 13.96
CA LYS A 466 1.83 24.86 14.09
C LYS A 466 2.08 25.43 15.49
N ASN A 467 1.02 25.87 16.17
CA ASN A 467 1.09 26.45 17.52
C ASN A 467 0.41 25.56 18.58
N GLY A 468 0.12 24.30 18.27
CA GLY A 468 -0.61 23.38 19.17
C GLY A 468 -2.13 23.57 19.22
N GLU A 469 -2.65 24.56 18.50
CA GLU A 469 -4.08 24.87 18.38
C GLU A 469 -4.65 24.44 17.02
N ILE A 470 -5.95 24.16 16.99
CA ILE A 470 -6.68 23.88 15.74
C ILE A 470 -6.60 25.14 14.86
N PRO A 471 -6.22 25.03 13.57
CA PRO A 471 -6.19 26.17 12.68
C PRO A 471 -7.58 26.81 12.56
N VAL A 472 -7.65 28.12 12.80
CA VAL A 472 -8.88 28.90 12.59
C VAL A 472 -9.01 29.18 11.08
N PRO A 473 -10.16 28.86 10.44
CA PRO A 473 -10.39 29.23 9.05
C PRO A 473 -10.25 30.75 8.87
N ALA A 474 -9.59 31.17 7.79
CA ALA A 474 -9.27 32.58 7.56
C ALA A 474 -10.49 33.53 7.54
N ASP A 475 -11.71 33.01 7.36
CA ASP A 475 -12.96 33.78 7.28
C ASP A 475 -13.57 34.17 8.65
N THR A 476 -13.03 33.73 9.79
CA THR A 476 -13.55 34.10 11.12
C THR A 476 -12.65 35.05 11.90
N ALA A 477 -11.58 35.55 11.29
CA ALA A 477 -10.80 36.65 11.85
C ALA A 477 -11.65 37.94 11.84
N LYS A 478 -12.40 38.16 12.93
CA LYS A 478 -13.10 39.41 13.22
C LYS A 478 -12.09 40.57 13.06
N PRO A 479 -12.38 41.64 12.31
CA PRO A 479 -11.43 42.73 12.13
C PRO A 479 -11.07 43.27 13.51
N ALA A 480 -9.76 43.36 13.79
CA ALA A 480 -9.26 43.99 14.99
C ALA A 480 -9.87 45.39 15.12
N ASP A 481 -10.51 45.64 16.26
CA ASP A 481 -11.07 46.92 16.63
C ASP A 481 -9.93 47.94 16.62
N LYS A 482 -9.94 48.83 15.61
CA LYS A 482 -8.97 49.93 15.54
C LYS A 482 -9.33 50.89 16.66
N GLY A 483 -8.64 50.72 17.78
CA GLY A 483 -8.69 51.63 18.92
C GLY A 483 -8.62 53.09 18.47
N ALA A 484 -9.56 53.88 18.99
CA ALA A 484 -9.69 55.30 18.77
C ALA A 484 -8.34 56.02 18.97
N ALA A 485 -7.92 56.74 17.94
CA ALA A 485 -6.79 57.66 18.02
C ALA A 485 -7.12 58.78 19.00
N SER A 486 -6.25 58.96 20.00
CA SER A 486 -6.26 60.12 20.89
C SER A 486 -5.75 61.35 20.12
N GLU A 487 -6.52 62.43 20.18
CA GLU A 487 -6.12 63.75 19.66
C GLU A 487 -4.93 64.33 20.45
N PRO A 488 -4.01 65.07 19.81
CA PRO A 488 -2.92 65.73 20.51
C PRO A 488 -3.36 67.08 21.09
N VAL A 489 -3.09 67.27 22.38
CA VAL A 489 -3.21 68.57 23.08
C VAL A 489 -2.07 69.50 22.63
N PRO A 490 -2.32 70.78 22.29
CA PRO A 490 -1.25 71.70 21.90
C PRO A 490 -0.52 72.22 23.15
N ARG A 491 0.81 72.30 23.09
CA ARG A 491 1.61 73.07 24.07
C ARG A 491 2.06 74.39 23.45
N ALA A 492 1.90 75.44 24.25
CA ALA A 492 2.47 76.77 24.06
C ALA A 492 3.99 76.78 24.19
#